data_AF-A0A7C1V5H9-F1
#
_entry.id   AF-A0A7C1V5H9-F1
#
_cell.length_a   1.000
_cell.length_b   1.000
_cell.length_c   1.000
_cell.angle_alpha   90.00
_cell.angle_beta   90.00
_cell.angle_gamma   90.00
#
_symmetry.space_group_name_H-M   'P 1'
#
loop_
_entity.id
_entity.type
_entity.pdbx_description
1 polymer ?
#
loop_
_entity_poly.entity_id
_entity_poly.type
_entity_poly.pdbx_seq_one_letter_code
_entity_poly.pdbx_strand_id
1 'polypeptide(L)'
;MEEKSYKAVYIIGLIFTTLIMLWVLIFGILVLNITFLIFFWVLKFLSGFGLILGIANGFLLLMNKLSDKLKKKSTKSLIVIEIIIPSILISYAIYKIFSSYDQATAVTQEGIWFWIDNILYIYGIVSLLLTLYILPLASEQFQKAVELGKLTFWKKKAKKVARGIKKKYFSLRKEFARAQVQDQMTVKEVLDIWRNKFAINFLLVLAIGSFFFTPIAFICVMYWLHLYVFYRIQTRTWEKVILLVGMIWIGLIAVVSPFLPLLNLQIYEAIDPHFWTVNVFYLLGILVATYIFIKKLVNLQGITLTVLKIRSKDKKIQKLKEEKEDLEKKLQE
;
A
#
# COMPACT_ATOMS: atom_id res chain seq x y z
N MET A 1 4.41 17.06 -29.05
CA MET A 1 3.36 18.07 -28.81
C MET A 1 3.97 19.33 -28.23
N GLU A 2 3.84 20.46 -28.91
CA GLU A 2 4.29 21.76 -28.39
C GLU A 2 3.54 22.12 -27.10
N GLU A 3 4.18 22.91 -26.23
CA GLU A 3 3.66 23.20 -24.90
C GLU A 3 2.29 23.87 -24.92
N LYS A 4 2.07 24.78 -25.86
CA LYS A 4 0.82 25.50 -26.05
C LYS A 4 -0.31 24.57 -26.46
N SER A 5 -0.06 23.66 -27.40
CA SER A 5 -1.06 22.69 -27.86
C SER A 5 -1.49 21.74 -26.74
N TYR A 6 -0.56 21.29 -25.89
CA TYR A 6 -0.91 20.41 -24.77
C TYR A 6 -1.75 21.13 -23.70
N LYS A 7 -1.41 22.38 -23.38
CA LYS A 7 -2.21 23.21 -22.45
C LYS A 7 -3.63 23.44 -22.99
N ALA A 8 -3.76 23.72 -24.28
CA ALA A 8 -5.06 23.88 -24.94
C ALA A 8 -5.91 22.60 -24.86
N VAL A 9 -5.34 21.44 -25.20
CA VAL A 9 -6.05 20.15 -25.10
C VAL A 9 -6.48 19.85 -23.66
N TYR A 10 -5.64 20.16 -22.68
CA TYR A 10 -5.96 19.94 -21.27
C TYR A 10 -7.14 20.81 -20.80
N ILE A 11 -7.15 22.10 -21.14
CA ILE A 11 -8.23 23.03 -20.77
C ILE A 11 -9.53 22.66 -21.48
N ILE A 12 -9.48 22.41 -22.79
CA ILE A 12 -10.66 22.02 -23.58
C ILE A 12 -11.25 20.72 -23.04
N GLY A 13 -10.40 19.72 -22.75
CA GLY A 13 -10.83 18.45 -22.17
C GLY A 13 -11.47 18.61 -20.79
N LEU A 14 -10.95 19.48 -19.93
CA LEU A 14 -11.57 19.81 -18.64
C LEU A 14 -12.95 20.46 -18.79
N ILE A 15 -13.09 21.43 -19.69
CA ILE A 15 -14.38 22.08 -19.95
C ILE A 15 -15.40 21.05 -20.46
N PHE A 16 -15.00 20.25 -21.44
CA PHE A 16 -15.86 19.23 -22.04
C PHE A 16 -16.29 18.17 -21.01
N THR A 17 -15.36 17.66 -20.20
CA THR A 17 -15.66 16.68 -19.16
C THR A 17 -16.53 17.25 -18.05
N THR A 18 -16.42 18.55 -17.74
CA THR A 18 -17.30 19.24 -16.79
C THR A 18 -18.72 19.35 -17.34
N LEU A 19 -18.87 19.70 -18.62
CA LEU A 19 -20.18 19.73 -19.30
C LEU A 19 -20.83 18.35 -19.33
N ILE A 20 -20.06 17.29 -19.60
CA ILE A 20 -20.55 15.91 -19.52
C ILE A 20 -21.00 15.57 -18.10
N MET A 21 -20.24 15.96 -17.08
CA MET A 21 -20.62 15.71 -15.68
C MET A 21 -21.98 16.34 -15.37
N LEU A 22 -22.16 17.61 -15.73
CA LEU A 22 -23.41 18.35 -15.50
C LEU A 22 -24.56 17.71 -16.27
N TRP A 23 -24.33 17.30 -17.52
CA TRP A 23 -25.32 16.57 -18.32
C TRP A 23 -25.74 15.27 -17.63
N VAL A 24 -24.78 14.44 -17.20
CA VAL A 24 -25.06 13.18 -16.50
C VAL A 24 -25.84 13.40 -15.20
N LEU A 25 -25.51 14.46 -14.45
CA LEU A 25 -26.21 14.83 -13.22
C LEU A 25 -27.65 15.30 -13.48
N ILE A 26 -27.90 16.03 -14.57
CA ILE A 26 -29.24 16.54 -14.93
C ILE A 26 -30.13 15.41 -15.47
N PHE A 27 -29.59 14.50 -16.29
CA PHE A 27 -30.35 13.46 -16.97
C PHE A 27 -30.40 12.11 -16.23
N GLY A 28 -29.73 11.99 -15.07
CA GLY A 28 -29.89 10.86 -14.15
C GLY A 28 -29.47 9.50 -14.71
N ILE A 29 -28.40 9.44 -15.51
CA ILE A 29 -27.97 8.18 -16.15
C ILE A 29 -27.34 7.24 -15.09
N LEU A 30 -28.12 6.26 -14.63
CA LEU A 30 -27.78 5.28 -13.57
C LEU A 30 -26.70 4.24 -13.93
N VAL A 31 -26.24 4.19 -15.19
CA VAL A 31 -25.33 3.15 -15.69
C VAL A 31 -23.93 3.20 -15.05
N LEU A 32 -23.60 4.26 -14.32
CA LEU A 32 -22.28 4.50 -13.74
C LEU A 32 -22.07 3.98 -12.31
N ASN A 33 -23.09 3.42 -11.67
CA ASN A 33 -23.01 3.04 -10.24
C ASN A 33 -21.95 1.95 -9.97
N ILE A 34 -21.77 0.98 -10.87
CA ILE A 34 -20.76 -0.09 -10.71
C ILE A 34 -19.34 0.47 -10.77
N THR A 35 -19.10 1.54 -11.53
CA THR A 35 -17.77 2.18 -11.58
C THR A 35 -17.39 2.78 -10.21
N PHE A 36 -18.38 3.27 -9.46
CA PHE A 36 -18.14 3.80 -8.12
C PHE A 36 -17.76 2.70 -7.10
N LEU A 37 -18.18 1.44 -7.32
CA LEU A 37 -17.68 0.31 -6.54
C LEU A 37 -16.18 0.04 -6.80
N ILE A 38 -15.74 0.13 -8.05
CA ILE A 38 -14.33 -0.01 -8.45
C ILE A 38 -13.47 1.06 -7.75
N PHE A 39 -13.99 2.28 -7.61
CA PHE A 39 -13.33 3.34 -6.85
C PHE A 39 -13.06 2.94 -5.40
N PHE A 40 -14.05 2.36 -4.70
CA PHE A 40 -13.87 1.87 -3.33
C PHE A 40 -12.88 0.71 -3.24
N TRP A 41 -12.88 -0.21 -4.21
CA TRP A 41 -11.90 -1.30 -4.26
C TRP A 41 -10.46 -0.78 -4.26
N VAL A 42 -10.17 0.18 -5.12
CA VAL A 42 -8.82 0.74 -5.25
C VAL A 42 -8.41 1.48 -3.99
N LEU A 43 -9.30 2.32 -3.44
CA LEU A 43 -9.01 3.05 -2.22
C LEU A 43 -8.77 2.11 -1.04
N LYS A 44 -9.58 1.05 -0.91
CA LYS A 44 -9.45 0.14 0.23
C LYS A 44 -8.25 -0.79 0.09
N PHE A 45 -7.90 -1.22 -1.11
CA PHE A 45 -6.63 -1.88 -1.37
C PHE A 45 -5.43 -1.00 -0.96
N LEU A 46 -5.40 0.24 -1.42
CA LEU A 46 -4.34 1.19 -1.11
C LEU A 46 -4.30 1.53 0.39
N SER A 47 -5.44 1.55 1.07
CA SER A 47 -5.55 1.78 2.51
C SER A 47 -4.94 0.62 3.31
N GLY A 48 -5.27 -0.62 2.95
CA GLY A 48 -4.68 -1.81 3.57
C GLY A 48 -3.16 -1.86 3.40
N PHE A 49 -2.67 -1.48 2.21
CA PHE A 49 -1.23 -1.35 1.95
C PHE A 49 -0.58 -0.23 2.79
N GLY A 50 -1.23 0.94 2.84
CA GLY A 50 -0.77 2.12 3.59
C GLY A 50 -0.70 1.88 5.10
N LEU A 51 -1.62 1.08 5.65
CA LEU A 51 -1.63 0.73 7.06
C LEU A 51 -0.37 -0.05 7.46
N ILE A 52 0.04 -1.05 6.68
CA ILE A 52 1.28 -1.81 6.92
C ILE A 52 2.52 -0.91 6.83
N LEU A 53 2.52 0.03 5.90
CA LEU A 53 3.58 1.04 5.81
C LEU A 53 3.61 1.97 7.03
N GLY A 54 2.44 2.38 7.52
CA GLY A 54 2.28 3.16 8.75
C GLY A 54 2.87 2.43 9.95
N ILE A 55 2.60 1.13 10.06
CA ILE A 55 3.18 0.25 11.09
C ILE A 55 4.71 0.16 10.96
N ALA A 56 5.23 -0.08 9.75
CA ALA A 56 6.67 -0.12 9.51
C ALA A 56 7.35 1.21 9.91
N ASN A 57 6.71 2.35 9.63
CA ASN A 57 7.18 3.66 10.08
C ASN A 57 7.13 3.82 11.60
N GLY A 58 6.04 3.37 12.23
CA GLY A 58 5.88 3.37 13.69
C GLY A 58 6.97 2.57 14.39
N PHE A 59 7.25 1.35 13.92
CA PHE A 59 8.34 0.53 14.44
C PHE A 59 9.70 1.17 14.23
N LEU A 60 9.96 1.76 13.07
CA LEU A 60 11.21 2.47 12.79
C LEU A 60 11.40 3.65 13.77
N LEU A 61 10.37 4.43 14.03
CA LEU A 61 10.41 5.54 14.99
C LEU A 61 10.65 5.04 16.42
N LEU A 62 9.91 4.01 16.83
CA LEU A 62 10.01 3.42 18.16
C LEU A 62 11.41 2.84 18.39
N MET A 63 11.95 2.13 17.40
CA MET A 63 13.31 1.59 17.45
C MET A 63 14.37 2.67 17.41
N ASN A 64 14.21 3.75 16.64
CA ASN A 64 15.16 4.87 16.64
C ASN A 64 15.22 5.53 18.03
N LYS A 65 14.06 5.86 18.60
CA LYS A 65 13.97 6.56 19.89
C LYS A 65 14.43 5.71 21.07
N LEU A 66 14.24 4.38 21.00
CA LEU A 66 14.64 3.46 22.05
C LEU A 66 15.95 2.71 21.75
N SER A 67 16.64 3.05 20.65
CA SER A 67 17.82 2.29 20.19
C SER A 67 18.93 2.20 21.24
N ASP A 68 19.10 3.24 22.05
CA ASP A 68 20.13 3.29 23.09
C ASP A 68 19.74 2.56 24.38
N LYS A 69 18.43 2.28 24.58
CA LYS A 69 17.89 1.60 25.77
C LYS A 69 17.56 0.12 25.53
N LEU A 70 17.47 -0.30 24.26
CA LEU A 70 17.04 -1.66 23.90
C LEU A 70 18.18 -2.67 23.98
N LYS A 71 18.06 -3.60 24.93
CA LYS A 71 18.92 -4.80 25.01
C LYS A 71 18.54 -5.83 23.92
N LYS A 72 19.45 -6.77 23.64
CA LYS A 72 19.27 -7.85 22.63
C LYS A 72 17.95 -8.62 22.76
N LYS A 73 17.49 -8.91 23.99
CA LYS A 73 16.22 -9.62 24.25
C LYS A 73 15.02 -8.76 23.82
N SER A 74 15.01 -7.47 24.19
CA SER A 74 13.96 -6.51 23.84
C SER A 74 13.90 -6.26 22.32
N THR A 75 15.04 -6.20 21.63
CA THR A 75 15.08 -6.09 20.16
C THR A 75 14.47 -7.32 19.48
N LYS A 76 14.74 -8.53 19.98
CA LYS A 76 14.10 -9.76 19.46
C LYS A 76 12.59 -9.76 19.68
N SER A 77 12.13 -9.34 20.86
CA SER A 77 10.69 -9.23 21.14
C SER A 77 10.01 -8.23 20.20
N LEU A 78 10.64 -7.09 19.93
CA LEU A 78 10.10 -6.12 18.97
C LEU A 78 9.97 -6.69 17.56
N ILE A 79 10.94 -7.45 17.08
CA ILE A 79 10.87 -8.14 15.77
C ILE A 79 9.71 -9.13 15.72
N VAL A 80 9.48 -9.87 16.81
CA VAL A 80 8.37 -10.82 16.91
C VAL A 80 7.03 -10.07 16.88
N ILE A 81 6.90 -9.00 17.66
CA ILE A 81 5.69 -8.16 17.67
C ILE A 81 5.43 -7.57 16.27
N GLU A 82 6.47 -7.15 15.58
CA GLU A 82 6.41 -6.60 14.22
C GLU A 82 5.90 -7.60 13.17
N ILE A 83 6.08 -8.90 13.39
CA ILE A 83 5.51 -9.97 12.53
C ILE A 83 4.09 -10.35 12.98
N ILE A 84 3.81 -10.30 14.28
CA ILE A 84 2.50 -10.64 14.86
C ILE A 84 1.44 -9.60 14.50
N ILE A 85 1.74 -8.30 14.56
CA ILE A 85 0.75 -7.24 14.30
C ILE A 85 0.11 -7.38 12.91
N PRO A 86 0.85 -7.53 11.80
CA PRO A 86 0.25 -7.79 10.49
C PRO A 86 -0.64 -9.03 10.45
N SER A 87 -0.28 -10.09 11.20
CA SER A 87 -1.07 -11.32 11.28
C SER A 87 -2.42 -11.09 11.98
N ILE A 88 -2.43 -10.32 13.08
CA ILE A 88 -3.66 -9.92 13.77
C ILE A 88 -4.57 -9.10 12.84
N LEU A 89 -3.99 -8.18 12.06
CA LEU A 89 -4.74 -7.36 11.11
C LEU A 89 -5.37 -8.19 9.99
N ILE A 90 -4.67 -9.22 9.51
CA ILE A 90 -5.21 -10.18 8.55
C ILE A 90 -6.43 -10.90 9.16
N SER A 91 -6.30 -11.44 10.38
CA SER A 91 -7.41 -12.12 11.05
C SER A 91 -8.62 -11.20 11.27
N TYR A 92 -8.39 -9.95 11.67
CA TYR A 92 -9.44 -8.95 11.84
C TYR A 92 -10.11 -8.59 10.50
N ALA A 93 -9.35 -8.44 9.42
CA ALA A 93 -9.90 -8.18 8.09
C ALA A 93 -10.74 -9.35 7.57
N ILE A 94 -10.33 -10.60 7.84
CA ILE A 94 -11.12 -11.80 7.52
C ILE A 94 -12.43 -11.81 8.31
N TYR A 95 -12.38 -11.56 9.62
CA TYR A 95 -13.59 -11.44 10.44
C TYR A 95 -14.56 -10.40 9.86
N LYS A 96 -14.05 -9.23 9.45
CA LYS A 96 -14.85 -8.15 8.88
C LYS A 96 -15.53 -8.54 7.56
N ILE A 97 -14.88 -9.37 6.73
CA ILE A 97 -15.51 -9.90 5.49
C ILE A 97 -16.73 -10.74 5.85
N PHE A 98 -16.58 -11.71 6.75
CA PHE A 98 -17.68 -12.58 7.15
C PHE A 98 -18.81 -11.82 7.86
N SER A 99 -18.48 -10.91 8.78
CA SER A 99 -19.50 -10.10 9.44
C SER A 99 -20.24 -9.16 8.49
N SER A 100 -19.55 -8.66 7.44
CA SER A 100 -20.17 -7.81 6.41
C SER A 100 -21.01 -8.58 5.39
N TYR A 101 -20.75 -9.88 5.22
CA TYR A 101 -21.51 -10.73 4.31
C TYR A 101 -22.91 -11.04 4.86
N ASP A 102 -23.02 -11.30 6.16
CA ASP A 102 -24.31 -11.63 6.81
C ASP A 102 -25.20 -10.41 7.07
N GLN A 103 -24.64 -9.19 7.16
CA GLN A 103 -25.39 -7.98 7.52
C GLN A 103 -25.59 -6.99 6.37
N ALA A 104 -25.05 -7.26 5.18
CA ALA A 104 -25.28 -6.54 3.91
C ALA A 104 -25.51 -5.03 4.04
N THR A 105 -24.71 -4.34 4.84
CA THR A 105 -24.88 -2.90 5.05
C THR A 105 -23.53 -2.24 5.27
N ALA A 106 -23.26 -1.19 4.50
CA ALA A 106 -22.06 -0.38 4.62
C ALA A 106 -21.95 0.38 5.96
N VAL A 107 -23.06 0.56 6.70
CA VAL A 107 -23.18 1.53 7.82
C VAL A 107 -24.06 1.09 8.99
N THR A 108 -24.92 0.06 8.90
CA THR A 108 -25.94 -0.18 9.95
C THR A 108 -25.45 -1.08 11.08
N GLN A 109 -24.39 -0.66 11.77
CA GLN A 109 -24.15 -1.11 13.14
C GLN A 109 -24.27 0.10 14.06
N GLU A 110 -25.19 0.06 15.01
CA GLU A 110 -25.27 1.06 16.08
C GLU A 110 -24.32 0.65 17.22
N GLY A 111 -23.57 1.61 17.78
CA GLY A 111 -22.71 1.38 18.96
C GLY A 111 -21.27 1.90 18.83
N ILE A 112 -20.41 1.55 19.79
CA ILE A 112 -19.01 2.02 19.86
C ILE A 112 -18.17 1.47 18.69
N TRP A 113 -18.46 0.24 18.25
CA TRP A 113 -17.75 -0.41 17.14
C TRP A 113 -17.91 0.31 15.80
N PHE A 114 -19.06 0.95 15.57
CA PHE A 114 -19.31 1.82 14.42
C PHE A 114 -18.34 3.00 14.36
N TRP A 115 -18.15 3.68 15.49
CA TRP A 115 -17.24 4.82 15.57
C TRP A 115 -15.79 4.40 15.39
N ILE A 116 -15.39 3.26 15.97
CA ILE A 116 -14.05 2.70 15.78
C ILE A 116 -13.82 2.36 14.30
N ASP A 117 -14.78 1.71 13.66
CA ASP A 117 -14.70 1.35 12.24
C ASP A 117 -14.63 2.57 11.31
N ASN A 118 -15.42 3.59 11.59
CA ASN A 118 -15.39 4.85 10.84
C ASN A 118 -14.10 5.63 11.06
N ILE A 119 -13.59 5.70 12.29
CA ILE A 119 -12.29 6.34 12.57
C ILE A 119 -11.18 5.59 11.83
N LEU A 120 -11.17 4.25 11.88
CA LEU A 120 -10.20 3.43 11.14
C LEU A 120 -10.34 3.61 9.62
N TYR A 121 -11.57 3.73 9.11
CA TYR A 121 -11.86 3.97 7.70
C TYR A 121 -11.35 5.34 7.24
N ILE A 122 -11.72 6.41 7.95
CA ILE A 122 -11.32 7.79 7.67
C ILE A 122 -9.80 7.92 7.81
N TYR A 123 -9.24 7.45 8.91
CA TYR A 123 -7.79 7.42 9.10
C TYR A 123 -7.11 6.64 7.97
N GLY A 124 -7.66 5.49 7.57
CA GLY A 124 -7.15 4.68 6.49
C GLY A 124 -7.13 5.40 5.14
N ILE A 125 -8.15 6.19 4.81
CA ILE A 125 -8.22 6.95 3.56
C ILE A 125 -7.38 8.22 3.61
N VAL A 126 -7.45 8.97 4.72
CA VAL A 126 -6.66 10.19 4.90
C VAL A 126 -5.18 9.84 4.92
N SER A 127 -4.77 8.83 5.68
CA SER A 127 -3.39 8.33 5.71
C SER A 127 -2.95 7.87 4.33
N LEU A 128 -3.79 7.15 3.59
CA LEU A 128 -3.53 6.74 2.21
C LEU A 128 -3.28 7.95 1.31
N LEU A 129 -4.19 8.91 1.23
CA LEU A 129 -4.04 10.07 0.35
C LEU A 129 -2.80 10.87 0.69
N LEU A 130 -2.58 11.07 1.99
CA LEU A 130 -1.47 11.85 2.50
C LEU A 130 -0.13 11.16 2.19
N THR A 131 -0.05 9.83 2.33
CA THR A 131 1.20 9.06 2.13
C THR A 131 1.44 8.56 0.71
N LEU A 132 0.40 8.29 -0.09
CA LEU A 132 0.49 7.79 -1.46
C LEU A 132 0.53 8.90 -2.51
N TYR A 133 -0.26 9.95 -2.32
CA TYR A 133 -0.44 10.97 -3.35
C TYR A 133 0.12 12.31 -2.91
N ILE A 134 -0.34 12.89 -1.80
CA ILE A 134 0.02 14.25 -1.38
C ILE A 134 1.52 14.38 -1.05
N LEU A 135 2.06 13.59 -0.12
CA LEU A 135 3.48 13.63 0.23
C LEU A 135 4.40 13.29 -0.95
N PRO A 136 4.14 12.23 -1.74
CA PRO A 136 5.01 11.91 -2.87
C PRO A 136 4.91 12.89 -4.04
N LEU A 137 3.74 13.53 -4.28
CA LEU A 137 3.58 14.61 -5.26
C LEU A 137 4.34 15.87 -4.81
N ALA A 138 4.25 16.22 -3.52
CA ALA A 138 4.93 17.38 -2.94
C ALA A 138 6.46 17.21 -2.87
N SER A 139 6.97 15.98 -2.76
CA SER A 139 8.40 15.67 -2.61
C SER A 139 9.08 15.08 -3.86
N GLU A 140 8.45 15.21 -5.03
CA GLU A 140 8.95 14.74 -6.34
C GLU A 140 9.28 13.22 -6.41
N GLN A 141 8.68 12.42 -5.52
CA GLN A 141 8.98 10.99 -5.43
C GLN A 141 8.35 10.17 -6.58
N PHE A 142 7.29 10.68 -7.21
CA PHE A 142 6.68 10.07 -8.39
C PHE A 142 7.64 10.07 -9.58
N GLN A 143 8.35 11.19 -9.81
CA GLN A 143 9.36 11.28 -10.87
C GLN A 143 10.49 10.28 -10.63
N LYS A 144 10.99 10.18 -9.39
CA LYS A 144 12.03 9.18 -9.02
C LYS A 144 11.59 7.72 -9.15
N ALA A 145 10.29 7.43 -9.09
CA ALA A 145 9.75 6.08 -9.26
C ALA A 145 9.66 5.68 -10.74
N VAL A 146 9.42 6.65 -11.63
CA VAL A 146 9.41 6.49 -13.10
C VAL A 146 10.83 6.57 -13.68
N GLU A 147 11.69 7.45 -13.15
CA GLU A 147 13.12 7.60 -13.48
C GLU A 147 14.00 6.46 -12.96
N LEU A 148 13.70 5.20 -13.29
CA LEU A 148 14.63 4.08 -13.11
C LEU A 148 15.86 4.20 -14.04
N GLY A 149 16.59 5.31 -13.95
CA GLY A 149 17.85 5.54 -14.63
C GLY A 149 19.04 4.88 -13.92
N LYS A 150 20.14 4.69 -14.68
CA LYS A 150 21.39 4.06 -14.21
C LYS A 150 21.97 4.78 -12.97
N LEU A 151 21.90 6.10 -12.89
CA LEU A 151 22.53 6.89 -11.81
C LEU A 151 21.83 6.71 -10.44
N THR A 152 20.50 6.62 -10.43
CA THR A 152 19.70 6.28 -9.25
C THR A 152 19.96 4.84 -8.80
N PHE A 153 20.25 3.93 -9.73
CA PHE A 153 20.66 2.56 -9.44
C PHE A 153 22.02 2.50 -8.74
N TRP A 154 22.99 3.31 -9.17
CA TRP A 154 24.28 3.47 -8.49
C TRP A 154 24.13 4.06 -7.08
N LYS A 155 23.34 5.14 -6.91
CA LYS A 155 23.04 5.70 -5.57
C LYS A 155 22.33 4.67 -4.66
N LYS A 156 21.38 3.89 -5.19
CA LYS A 156 20.70 2.82 -4.44
C LYS A 156 21.67 1.70 -4.04
N LYS A 157 22.55 1.27 -4.95
CA LYS A 157 23.59 0.28 -4.66
C LYS A 157 24.56 0.79 -3.58
N ALA A 158 25.06 2.01 -3.72
CA ALA A 158 25.96 2.64 -2.76
C ALA A 158 25.29 2.76 -1.37
N LYS A 159 24.04 3.22 -1.31
CA LYS A 159 23.28 3.31 -0.05
C LYS A 159 23.09 1.94 0.59
N LYS A 160 22.80 0.90 -0.20
CA LYS A 160 22.67 -0.49 0.28
C LYS A 160 23.99 -1.03 0.84
N VAL A 161 25.11 -0.78 0.16
CA VAL A 161 26.45 -1.17 0.62
C VAL A 161 26.82 -0.42 1.90
N ALA A 162 26.63 0.90 1.94
CA ALA A 162 26.89 1.72 3.14
C ALA A 162 26.07 1.25 4.36
N ARG A 163 24.79 0.89 4.15
CA ARG A 163 23.96 0.29 5.21
C ARG A 163 24.45 -1.08 5.65
N GLY A 164 24.90 -1.93 4.73
CA GLY A 164 25.51 -3.22 5.07
C GLY A 164 26.76 -3.07 5.94
N ILE A 165 27.60 -2.09 5.62
CA ILE A 165 28.80 -1.74 6.41
C ILE A 165 28.39 -1.22 7.80
N LYS A 166 27.45 -0.26 7.87
CA LYS A 166 26.93 0.26 9.15
C LYS A 166 26.30 -0.83 10.01
N LYS A 167 25.53 -1.74 9.40
CA LYS A 167 24.96 -2.91 10.09
C LYS A 167 26.05 -3.79 10.68
N LYS A 168 27.08 -4.13 9.90
CA LYS A 168 28.20 -4.95 10.37
C LYS A 168 28.92 -4.25 11.54
N TYR A 169 29.19 -2.95 11.41
CA TYR A 169 29.77 -2.13 12.47
C TYR A 169 28.94 -2.13 13.76
N PHE A 170 27.63 -1.86 13.70
CA PHE A 170 26.76 -1.87 14.87
C PHE A 170 26.60 -3.28 15.48
N SER A 171 26.55 -4.32 14.64
CA SER A 171 26.49 -5.70 15.11
C SER A 171 27.76 -6.11 15.87
N LEU A 172 28.93 -5.66 15.41
CA LEU A 172 30.23 -5.89 16.06
C LEU A 172 30.31 -5.17 17.41
N ARG A 173 29.75 -3.96 17.50
CA ARG A 173 29.60 -3.21 18.76
C ARG A 173 28.47 -3.70 19.67
N LYS A 174 27.78 -4.80 19.31
CA LYS A 174 26.62 -5.35 20.04
C LYS A 174 25.43 -4.37 20.15
N GLU A 175 25.36 -3.36 19.29
CA GLU A 175 24.27 -2.39 19.18
C GLU A 175 23.15 -2.95 18.29
N PHE A 176 22.50 -4.03 18.76
CA PHE A 176 21.51 -4.79 17.97
C PHE A 176 20.31 -3.96 17.51
N ALA A 177 19.85 -2.99 18.31
CA ALA A 177 18.74 -2.12 17.94
C ALA A 177 19.10 -1.19 16.76
N ARG A 178 20.31 -0.62 16.76
CA ARG A 178 20.80 0.23 15.65
C ARG A 178 21.05 -0.58 14.38
N ALA A 179 21.46 -1.84 14.50
CA ALA A 179 21.53 -2.76 13.36
C ALA A 179 20.13 -3.04 12.78
N GLN A 180 19.13 -3.31 13.63
CA GLN A 180 17.75 -3.55 13.20
C GLN A 180 17.13 -2.29 12.55
N VAL A 181 17.48 -1.09 13.02
CA VAL A 181 17.06 0.19 12.40
C VAL A 181 17.49 0.28 10.94
N GLN A 182 18.70 -0.20 10.60
CA GLN A 182 19.18 -0.21 9.21
C GLN A 182 18.37 -1.18 8.33
N ASP A 183 17.98 -2.33 8.89
CA ASP A 183 17.11 -3.29 8.20
C ASP A 183 15.72 -2.69 7.98
N GLN A 184 15.13 -2.06 9.00
CA GLN A 184 13.83 -1.40 8.89
C GLN A 184 13.81 -0.25 7.88
N MET A 185 14.86 0.58 7.85
CA MET A 185 15.00 1.61 6.83
C MET A 185 15.06 1.03 5.41
N THR A 186 15.65 -0.16 5.25
CA THR A 186 15.74 -0.83 3.94
C THR A 186 14.40 -1.46 3.55
N VAL A 187 13.65 -2.01 4.50
CA VAL A 187 12.30 -2.52 4.26
C VAL A 187 11.35 -1.38 3.90
N LYS A 188 11.36 -0.28 4.66
CA LYS A 188 10.60 0.94 4.38
C LYS A 188 10.83 1.44 2.97
N GLU A 189 12.08 1.58 2.53
CA GLU A 189 12.37 2.06 1.17
C GLU A 189 11.81 1.14 0.08
N VAL A 190 11.83 -0.18 0.30
CA VAL A 190 11.23 -1.12 -0.65
C VAL A 190 9.71 -0.96 -0.68
N LEU A 191 9.07 -0.83 0.48
CA LEU A 191 7.64 -0.57 0.57
C LEU A 191 7.26 0.77 -0.06
N ASP A 192 8.04 1.83 0.16
CA ASP A 192 7.82 3.16 -0.47
C ASP A 192 7.92 3.07 -2.01
N ILE A 193 8.86 2.28 -2.54
CA ILE A 193 8.96 2.07 -4.00
C ILE A 193 7.73 1.32 -4.52
N TRP A 194 7.32 0.24 -3.85
CA TRP A 194 6.12 -0.52 -4.24
C TRP A 194 4.86 0.34 -4.13
N ARG A 195 4.74 1.13 -3.05
CA ARG A 195 3.68 2.11 -2.86
C ARG A 195 3.60 3.06 -4.04
N ASN A 196 4.71 3.67 -4.44
CA ASN A 196 4.72 4.63 -5.54
C ASN A 196 4.38 3.95 -6.88
N LYS A 197 4.84 2.71 -7.12
CA LYS A 197 4.44 1.93 -8.30
C LYS A 197 2.94 1.63 -8.32
N PHE A 198 2.38 1.24 -7.17
CA PHE A 198 0.95 1.03 -7.04
C PHE A 198 0.18 2.33 -7.26
N ALA A 199 0.56 3.44 -6.63
CA ALA A 199 -0.10 4.74 -6.85
C ALA A 199 -0.16 5.15 -8.32
N ILE A 200 0.93 4.96 -9.06
CA ILE A 200 1.00 5.26 -10.50
C ILE A 200 0.06 4.35 -11.30
N ASN A 201 0.14 3.03 -11.08
CA ASN A 201 -0.65 2.06 -11.84
C ASN A 201 -2.15 2.14 -11.51
N PHE A 202 -2.49 2.38 -10.24
CA PHE A 202 -3.85 2.54 -9.78
C PHE A 202 -4.45 3.90 -10.14
N LEU A 203 -3.67 4.86 -10.64
CA LEU A 203 -4.19 6.15 -11.09
C LEU A 203 -5.20 6.00 -12.23
N LEU A 204 -4.97 5.04 -13.15
CA LEU A 204 -5.90 4.73 -14.24
C LEU A 204 -7.15 3.99 -13.73
N VAL A 205 -6.97 3.07 -12.78
CA VAL A 205 -8.09 2.37 -12.15
C VAL A 205 -8.95 3.32 -11.30
N LEU A 206 -8.33 4.29 -10.62
CA LEU A 206 -9.01 5.40 -9.97
C LEU A 206 -9.75 6.26 -10.98
N ALA A 207 -9.17 6.55 -12.14
CA ALA A 207 -9.86 7.32 -13.18
C ALA A 207 -11.13 6.60 -13.66
N ILE A 208 -11.07 5.28 -13.86
CA ILE A 208 -12.24 4.45 -14.19
C ILE A 208 -13.26 4.49 -13.05
N GLY A 209 -12.81 4.35 -11.81
CA GLY A 209 -13.71 4.39 -10.66
C GLY A 209 -14.34 5.77 -10.41
N SER A 210 -13.62 6.83 -10.75
CA SER A 210 -14.06 8.22 -10.65
C SER A 210 -14.74 8.70 -11.94
N PHE A 211 -15.21 7.81 -12.81
CA PHE A 211 -15.87 8.22 -14.05
C PHE A 211 -17.16 9.02 -13.79
N PHE A 212 -17.83 8.77 -12.66
CA PHE A 212 -18.92 9.63 -12.17
C PHE A 212 -18.48 11.09 -11.98
N PHE A 213 -17.23 11.30 -11.60
CA PHE A 213 -16.57 12.61 -11.51
C PHE A 213 -15.68 12.83 -12.74
N THR A 214 -16.29 12.95 -13.92
CA THR A 214 -15.61 13.02 -15.22
C THR A 214 -14.42 14.01 -15.30
N PRO A 215 -14.41 15.21 -14.67
CA PRO A 215 -13.24 16.09 -14.69
C PRO A 215 -12.05 15.48 -13.94
N ILE A 216 -12.30 14.79 -12.84
CA ILE A 216 -11.27 14.12 -12.04
C ILE A 216 -10.71 12.91 -12.80
N ALA A 217 -11.58 12.10 -13.40
CA ALA A 217 -11.16 10.99 -14.25
C ALA A 217 -10.26 11.48 -15.40
N PHE A 218 -10.60 12.59 -16.05
CA PHE A 218 -9.80 13.21 -17.09
C PHE A 218 -8.41 13.66 -16.59
N ILE A 219 -8.35 14.33 -15.43
CA ILE A 219 -7.09 14.74 -14.81
C ILE A 219 -6.18 13.52 -14.57
N CYS A 220 -6.73 12.43 -14.02
CA CYS A 220 -5.99 11.21 -13.78
C CYS A 220 -5.50 10.57 -15.08
N VAL A 221 -6.36 10.40 -16.10
CA VAL A 221 -5.96 9.83 -17.40
C VAL A 221 -4.87 10.65 -18.06
N MET A 222 -5.01 11.98 -18.10
CA MET A 222 -4.02 12.86 -18.71
C MET A 222 -2.67 12.78 -17.99
N TYR A 223 -2.67 12.77 -16.66
CA TYR A 223 -1.44 12.62 -15.88
C TYR A 223 -0.79 11.24 -16.07
N TRP A 224 -1.59 10.17 -16.18
CA TRP A 224 -1.09 8.83 -16.48
C TRP A 224 -0.47 8.75 -17.88
N LEU A 225 -1.14 9.31 -18.90
CA LEU A 225 -0.63 9.40 -20.26
C LEU A 225 0.67 10.23 -20.33
N HIS A 226 0.76 11.32 -19.57
CA HIS A 226 1.99 12.10 -19.43
C HIS A 226 3.16 11.24 -18.94
N LEU A 227 2.92 10.43 -17.91
CA LEU A 227 3.96 9.59 -17.31
C LEU A 227 4.38 8.40 -18.20
N TYR A 228 3.44 7.71 -18.87
CA TYR A 228 3.73 6.48 -19.60
C TYR A 228 3.91 6.65 -21.11
N VAL A 229 3.10 7.48 -21.75
CA VAL A 229 3.06 7.59 -23.22
C VAL A 229 3.99 8.67 -23.70
N PHE A 230 3.97 9.84 -23.05
CA PHE A 230 4.76 10.98 -23.49
C PHE A 230 6.21 10.93 -23.02
N TYR A 231 6.59 10.03 -22.09
CA TYR A 231 7.94 9.88 -21.51
C TYR A 231 8.60 11.22 -21.15
N ARG A 232 7.81 12.25 -20.82
CA ARG A 232 8.31 13.57 -20.46
C ARG A 232 8.68 13.54 -18.98
N ILE A 233 9.99 13.61 -18.74
CA ILE A 233 10.61 13.46 -17.41
C ILE A 233 10.23 14.61 -16.47
N GLN A 234 9.97 15.80 -17.01
CA GLN A 234 9.52 16.97 -16.25
C GLN A 234 8.00 17.09 -16.27
N THR A 235 7.36 16.56 -15.23
CA THR A 235 5.95 16.86 -14.96
C THR A 235 5.83 18.33 -14.57
N ARG A 236 4.89 19.03 -15.20
CA ARG A 236 4.75 20.47 -15.02
C ARG A 236 4.12 20.76 -13.67
N THR A 237 4.56 21.84 -13.03
CA THR A 237 4.09 22.23 -11.69
C THR A 237 2.56 22.38 -11.64
N TRP A 238 1.95 22.93 -12.69
CA TRP A 238 0.50 23.08 -12.75
C TRP A 238 -0.26 21.74 -12.85
N GLU A 239 0.27 20.75 -13.57
CA GLU A 239 -0.34 19.40 -13.62
C GLU A 239 -0.27 18.72 -12.26
N LYS A 240 0.85 18.88 -11.55
CA LYS A 240 1.02 18.39 -10.17
C LYS A 240 0.00 19.02 -9.23
N VAL A 241 -0.22 20.33 -9.33
CA VAL A 241 -1.19 21.07 -8.48
C VAL A 241 -2.62 20.63 -8.78
N ILE A 242 -3.01 20.55 -10.06
CA ILE A 242 -4.36 20.14 -10.45
C ILE A 242 -4.63 18.69 -10.02
N LEU A 243 -3.66 17.78 -10.21
CA LEU A 243 -3.79 16.42 -9.72
C LEU A 243 -3.90 16.38 -8.20
N LEU A 244 -3.10 17.15 -7.47
CA LEU A 244 -3.15 17.21 -6.01
C LEU A 244 -4.53 17.67 -5.51
N VAL A 245 -5.11 18.69 -6.14
CA VAL A 245 -6.49 19.14 -5.86
C VAL A 245 -7.49 18.02 -6.18
N GLY A 246 -7.34 17.35 -7.33
CA GLY A 246 -8.19 16.19 -7.70
C GLY A 246 -8.11 15.05 -6.68
N MET A 247 -6.92 14.75 -6.16
CA MET A 247 -6.73 13.71 -5.13
C MET A 247 -7.34 14.12 -3.78
N ILE A 248 -7.25 15.40 -3.39
CA ILE A 248 -7.96 15.90 -2.21
C ILE A 248 -9.47 15.73 -2.39
N TRP A 249 -10.00 16.04 -3.57
CA TRP A 249 -11.41 15.91 -3.87
C TRP A 249 -11.88 14.44 -3.85
N ILE A 250 -11.11 13.54 -4.47
CA ILE A 250 -11.29 12.08 -4.36
C ILE A 250 -11.35 11.65 -2.90
N GLY A 251 -10.47 12.20 -2.07
CA GLY A 251 -10.45 11.90 -0.65
C GLY A 251 -11.66 12.37 0.11
N LEU A 252 -12.08 13.60 -0.15
CA LEU A 252 -13.29 14.17 0.43
C LEU A 252 -14.49 13.32 0.03
N ILE A 253 -14.62 12.98 -1.26
CA ILE A 253 -15.66 12.07 -1.75
C ILE A 253 -15.58 10.75 -0.97
N ALA A 254 -14.43 10.09 -0.93
CA ALA A 254 -14.31 8.77 -0.30
C ALA A 254 -14.57 8.76 1.21
N VAL A 255 -14.34 9.88 1.90
CA VAL A 255 -14.63 10.06 3.33
C VAL A 255 -16.10 10.37 3.56
N VAL A 256 -16.71 11.22 2.74
CA VAL A 256 -18.11 11.65 2.90
C VAL A 256 -19.08 10.60 2.35
N SER A 257 -18.67 9.86 1.32
CA SER A 257 -19.49 8.89 0.60
C SER A 257 -20.14 7.82 1.50
N PRO A 258 -19.46 7.18 2.47
CA PRO A 258 -20.13 6.22 3.35
C PRO A 258 -21.16 6.86 4.29
N PHE A 259 -21.16 8.18 4.46
CA PHE A 259 -22.16 8.92 5.26
C PHE A 259 -23.29 9.50 4.39
N LEU A 260 -23.16 9.43 3.06
CA LEU A 260 -24.19 9.82 2.10
C LEU A 260 -25.44 8.90 2.02
N PRO A 261 -25.53 7.69 2.64
CA PRO A 261 -26.80 6.99 2.80
C PRO A 261 -27.87 7.82 3.55
N LEU A 262 -27.47 8.76 4.41
CA LEU A 262 -28.38 9.74 5.05
C LEU A 262 -29.01 10.74 4.06
N LEU A 263 -28.47 10.85 2.84
CA LEU A 263 -28.91 11.78 1.79
C LEU A 263 -29.72 11.10 0.67
N ASN A 264 -30.09 9.82 0.85
CA ASN A 264 -31.04 9.09 0.00
C ASN A 264 -30.67 9.07 -1.52
N LEU A 265 -29.39 8.87 -1.82
CA LEU A 265 -28.90 8.74 -3.19
C LEU A 265 -29.05 7.28 -3.68
N GLN A 266 -29.87 7.08 -4.73
CA GLN A 266 -30.11 5.80 -5.43
C GLN A 266 -28.83 5.03 -5.84
N ILE A 267 -27.70 5.71 -5.89
CA ILE A 267 -26.37 5.14 -6.17
C ILE A 267 -25.95 4.14 -5.09
N TYR A 268 -26.26 4.41 -3.82
CA TYR A 268 -25.86 3.57 -2.69
C TYR A 268 -26.65 2.27 -2.63
N GLU A 269 -27.95 2.32 -2.88
CA GLU A 269 -28.84 1.15 -2.92
C GLU A 269 -28.37 0.12 -3.96
N ALA A 270 -27.83 0.58 -5.10
CA ALA A 270 -27.33 -0.29 -6.16
C ALA A 270 -25.98 -0.97 -5.83
N ILE A 271 -25.19 -0.40 -4.91
CA ILE A 271 -23.81 -0.85 -4.61
C ILE A 271 -23.74 -1.61 -3.29
N ASP A 272 -24.64 -1.33 -2.35
CA ASP A 272 -24.66 -1.90 -0.99
C ASP A 272 -24.57 -3.44 -0.97
N PRO A 273 -25.29 -4.21 -1.82
CA PRO A 273 -25.20 -5.67 -1.86
C PRO A 273 -23.80 -6.19 -2.24
N HIS A 274 -23.00 -5.37 -2.91
CA HIS A 274 -21.66 -5.71 -3.37
C HIS A 274 -20.57 -5.10 -2.50
N PHE A 275 -20.91 -4.29 -1.48
CA PHE A 275 -19.94 -3.54 -0.70
C PHE A 275 -18.98 -4.44 0.12
N TRP A 276 -19.39 -5.67 0.46
CA TRP A 276 -18.51 -6.66 1.11
C TRP A 276 -17.23 -6.94 0.31
N THR A 277 -17.29 -6.84 -1.03
CA THR A 277 -16.12 -7.01 -1.91
C THR A 277 -15.05 -5.96 -1.65
N VAL A 278 -15.42 -4.78 -1.15
CA VAL A 278 -14.49 -3.72 -0.75
C VAL A 278 -13.59 -4.17 0.42
N ASN A 279 -14.13 -4.96 1.36
CA ASN A 279 -13.36 -5.53 2.46
C ASN A 279 -12.39 -6.62 1.97
N VAL A 280 -12.72 -7.33 0.88
CA VAL A 280 -11.80 -8.28 0.23
C VAL A 280 -10.58 -7.54 -0.35
N PHE A 281 -10.80 -6.42 -1.04
CA PHE A 281 -9.70 -5.61 -1.56
C PHE A 281 -8.83 -5.01 -0.45
N TYR A 282 -9.42 -4.63 0.68
CA TYR A 282 -8.68 -4.22 1.87
C TYR A 282 -7.75 -5.33 2.39
N LEU A 283 -8.27 -6.56 2.52
CA LEU A 283 -7.48 -7.73 2.90
C LEU A 283 -6.35 -7.99 1.89
N LEU A 284 -6.62 -7.92 0.59
CA LEU A 284 -5.60 -8.07 -0.45
C LEU A 284 -4.48 -7.03 -0.30
N GLY A 285 -4.81 -5.78 0.00
CA GLY A 285 -3.83 -4.72 0.28
C GLY A 285 -2.92 -5.07 1.46
N ILE A 286 -3.51 -5.52 2.57
CA ILE A 286 -2.78 -5.97 3.76
C ILE A 286 -1.89 -7.17 3.43
N LEU A 287 -2.41 -8.18 2.73
CA LEU A 287 -1.67 -9.39 2.37
C LEU A 287 -0.46 -9.09 1.49
N VAL A 288 -0.64 -8.28 0.44
CA VAL A 288 0.45 -7.90 -0.47
C VAL A 288 1.53 -7.12 0.28
N ALA A 289 1.15 -6.12 1.09
CA ALA A 289 2.11 -5.34 1.85
C ALA A 289 2.86 -6.20 2.89
N THR A 290 2.13 -7.04 3.62
CA THR A 290 2.68 -7.97 4.62
C THR A 290 3.64 -8.97 3.98
N TYR A 291 3.28 -9.53 2.82
CA TYR A 291 4.17 -10.43 2.08
C TYR A 291 5.47 -9.74 1.68
N ILE A 292 5.40 -8.53 1.10
CA ILE A 292 6.59 -7.76 0.70
C ILE A 292 7.45 -7.43 1.93
N PHE A 293 6.81 -7.00 3.02
CA PHE A 293 7.44 -6.63 4.28
C PHE A 293 8.19 -7.81 4.91
N ILE A 294 7.48 -8.92 5.20
CA ILE A 294 8.04 -10.12 5.83
C ILE A 294 9.13 -10.72 4.96
N LYS A 295 8.89 -10.91 3.65
CA LYS A 295 9.89 -11.47 2.73
C LYS A 295 11.17 -10.64 2.74
N LYS A 296 11.06 -9.31 2.81
CA LYS A 296 12.23 -8.44 2.83
C LYS A 296 12.96 -8.48 4.17
N LEU A 297 12.23 -8.44 5.28
CA LEU A 297 12.75 -8.49 6.64
C LEU A 297 13.50 -9.81 6.91
N VAL A 298 12.88 -10.94 6.54
CA VAL A 298 13.44 -12.30 6.68
C VAL A 298 14.74 -12.44 5.86
N ASN A 299 14.74 -11.97 4.61
CA ASN A 299 15.95 -11.96 3.77
C ASN A 299 17.08 -11.09 4.35
N LEU A 300 16.76 -9.95 4.98
CA LEU A 300 17.76 -9.04 5.57
C LEU A 300 18.35 -9.59 6.87
N GLN A 301 17.58 -10.40 7.61
CA GLN A 301 18.04 -11.10 8.82
C GLN A 301 18.93 -12.33 8.52
N GLY A 302 19.22 -12.60 7.24
CA GLY A 302 20.07 -13.74 6.84
C GLY A 302 19.35 -15.08 6.84
N ILE A 303 18.04 -15.09 7.11
CA ILE A 303 17.19 -16.26 6.92
C ILE A 303 16.78 -16.29 5.45
N THR A 304 17.75 -16.51 4.56
CA THR A 304 17.43 -16.81 3.17
C THR A 304 16.56 -18.06 3.17
N LEU A 305 15.43 -18.08 2.45
CA LEU A 305 14.57 -19.27 2.29
C LEU A 305 15.38 -20.51 1.87
N THR A 306 16.51 -20.30 1.20
CA THR A 306 17.54 -21.29 0.90
C THR A 306 18.19 -21.90 2.14
N VAL A 307 18.53 -21.12 3.17
CA VAL A 307 19.12 -21.62 4.44
C VAL A 307 18.10 -22.44 5.23
N LEU A 308 16.82 -22.05 5.24
CA LEU A 308 15.76 -22.87 5.84
C LEU A 308 15.54 -24.18 5.06
N LYS A 309 15.52 -24.13 3.72
CA LYS A 309 15.46 -25.34 2.87
C LYS A 309 16.68 -26.25 3.04
N ILE A 310 17.87 -25.68 3.15
CA ILE A 310 19.12 -26.43 3.40
C ILE A 310 19.06 -27.05 4.79
N ARG A 311 18.67 -26.31 5.83
CA ARG A 311 18.54 -26.84 7.20
C ARG A 311 17.48 -27.92 7.34
N SER A 312 16.37 -27.84 6.58
CA SER A 312 15.38 -28.94 6.52
C SER A 312 15.91 -30.16 5.78
N LYS A 313 16.74 -29.96 4.73
CA LYS A 313 17.41 -31.05 4.02
C LYS A 313 18.48 -31.70 4.88
N ASP A 314 19.29 -30.93 5.60
CA ASP A 314 20.32 -31.43 6.51
C ASP A 314 19.71 -32.24 7.65
N LYS A 315 18.61 -31.77 8.25
CA LYS A 315 17.85 -32.57 9.24
C LYS A 315 17.31 -33.88 8.66
N LYS A 316 16.90 -33.89 7.40
CA LYS A 316 16.42 -35.10 6.72
C LYS A 316 17.57 -36.06 6.40
N ILE A 317 18.74 -35.54 6.01
CA ILE A 317 19.97 -36.32 5.79
C ILE A 317 20.46 -36.92 7.11
N GLN A 318 20.41 -36.17 8.21
CA GLN A 318 20.84 -36.64 9.52
C GLN A 318 19.94 -37.79 10.02
N LYS A 319 18.61 -37.66 9.89
CA LYS A 319 17.67 -38.77 10.16
C LYS A 319 17.95 -40.01 9.32
N LEU A 320 18.21 -39.84 8.02
CA LEU A 320 18.51 -40.95 7.12
C LEU A 320 19.85 -41.64 7.46
N LYS A 321 20.82 -40.92 8.04
CA LYS A 321 22.08 -41.51 8.52
C LYS A 321 21.86 -42.30 9.80
N GLU A 322 21.08 -41.77 10.75
CA GLU A 322 20.71 -42.49 11.98
C GLU A 322 19.93 -43.77 11.66
N GLU A 323 18.95 -43.72 10.74
CA GLU A 323 18.22 -44.91 10.28
C GLU A 323 19.14 -45.93 9.59
N LYS A 324 20.16 -45.47 8.85
CA LYS A 324 21.13 -46.35 8.20
C LYS A 324 22.03 -47.05 9.22
N GLU A 325 22.54 -46.33 10.22
CA GLU A 325 23.36 -46.91 11.30
C GLU A 325 22.57 -47.92 12.14
N ASP A 326 21.29 -47.65 12.42
CA ASP A 326 20.41 -48.58 13.12
C ASP A 326 20.11 -49.85 12.30
N LEU A 327 19.96 -49.71 10.97
CA LEU A 327 19.79 -50.86 10.07
C LEU A 327 21.07 -51.68 9.92
N GLU A 328 22.24 -51.04 9.85
CA GLU A 328 23.54 -51.73 9.80
C GLU A 328 23.81 -52.52 11.09
N LYS A 329 23.43 -51.98 12.26
CA LYS A 329 23.51 -52.72 13.54
C LYS A 329 22.60 -53.95 13.57
N LYS A 330 21.35 -53.82 13.09
CA LYS A 330 20.40 -54.94 12.99
C LYS A 330 20.79 -56.02 11.97
N LEU A 331 21.72 -55.73 11.08
CA LEU A 331 22.27 -56.68 10.10
C LEU A 331 23.52 -57.41 10.62
N GLN A 332 24.13 -56.91 11.71
CA GLN A 332 25.29 -57.49 12.35
C GLN A 332 24.95 -58.36 13.57
N GLU A 333 23.75 -58.19 14.14
CA GLU A 333 23.08 -59.16 15.03
C GLU A 333 22.37 -60.24 14.20
#